data_AF-A0A523UEN1-F1
#
_entry.id   AF-A0A523UEN1-F1
#
_cell.length_a   1.000
_cell.length_b   1.000
_cell.length_c   1.000
_cell.angle_alpha   90.00
_cell.angle_beta   90.00
_cell.angle_gamma   90.00
#
_symmetry.space_group_name_H-M   'P 1'
#
loop_
_entity.id
_entity.type
_entity.pdbx_description
1 polymer ?
#
loop_
_entity_poly.entity_id
_entity_poly.type
_entity_poly.pdbx_seq_one_letter_code
_entity_poly.pdbx_strand_id
1 'polypeptide(L)'
;MGSVLKTSIFVVLLVGAGCFLGLVLGMIGENYETLFSPSINLLYLGLWFFGALVAVAVTAGLAAVLLRPFSVCAVAFALSALGMFATWELSAVSGIVAAIYLAVGLLFAWSVTREIKSRVKFSVWHMMRSQVILLVVLTAIGCTSLYFGYADQIRSEGFTLPTVITDVITDALEEQGMPPTQIEEFEQQIEDTIAPYERYVPMGVTAIVFMPLTSIVIFLSWIPILILAFVFLLLTRFGVVEEVTEAVEVTRLSME
;
A
#
# COMPACT_ATOMS: atom_id res chain seq x y z
N MET A 1 -24.12 -8.09 -23.32
CA MET A 1 -22.79 -8.52 -22.83
C MET A 1 -23.02 -9.49 -21.68
N GLY A 2 -22.59 -10.75 -21.78
CA GLY A 2 -22.91 -11.77 -20.78
C GLY A 2 -22.36 -11.43 -19.39
N SER A 3 -23.07 -11.83 -18.33
CA SER A 3 -22.68 -11.59 -16.93
C SER A 3 -21.23 -12.01 -16.66
N VAL A 4 -20.83 -13.17 -17.20
CA VAL A 4 -19.48 -13.73 -17.09
C VAL A 4 -18.40 -12.80 -17.66
N LEU A 5 -18.65 -12.14 -18.79
CA LEU A 5 -17.67 -11.27 -19.43
C LEU A 5 -17.44 -9.98 -18.62
N LYS A 6 -18.48 -9.46 -17.96
CA LYS A 6 -18.34 -8.30 -17.06
C LYS A 6 -17.52 -8.70 -15.84
N THR A 7 -17.84 -9.84 -15.22
CA THR A 7 -17.11 -10.39 -14.07
C THR A 7 -15.63 -10.60 -14.40
N SER A 8 -15.31 -11.20 -15.54
CA SER A 8 -13.91 -11.47 -15.91
C SER A 8 -13.09 -10.19 -16.05
N ILE A 9 -13.67 -9.10 -16.57
CA ILE A 9 -12.98 -7.82 -16.71
C ILE A 9 -12.56 -7.27 -15.34
N PHE A 10 -13.46 -7.25 -14.35
CA PHE A 10 -13.13 -6.75 -13.01
C PHE A 10 -12.12 -7.63 -12.29
N VAL A 11 -12.18 -8.95 -12.49
CA VAL A 11 -11.17 -9.89 -11.96
C VAL A 11 -9.80 -9.58 -12.56
N VAL A 12 -9.70 -9.48 -13.89
CA VAL A 12 -8.44 -9.16 -14.58
C VAL A 12 -7.89 -7.81 -14.15
N LEU A 13 -8.75 -6.81 -13.98
CA LEU A 13 -8.37 -5.47 -13.52
C LEU A 13 -7.78 -5.51 -12.10
N LEU A 14 -8.41 -6.25 -11.18
CA LEU A 14 -7.91 -6.42 -9.81
C LEU A 14 -6.58 -7.18 -9.79
N VAL A 15 -6.47 -8.28 -10.55
CA VAL A 15 -5.23 -9.05 -10.69
C VAL A 15 -4.10 -8.18 -11.24
N GLY A 16 -4.39 -7.39 -12.28
CA GLY A 16 -3.43 -6.44 -12.85
C GLY A 16 -2.94 -5.42 -11.83
N ALA A 17 -3.83 -4.88 -10.99
CA ALA A 17 -3.46 -3.98 -9.91
C ALA A 17 -2.60 -4.67 -8.83
N GLY A 18 -2.90 -5.92 -8.50
CA GLY A 18 -2.08 -6.74 -7.60
C GLY A 18 -0.68 -7.00 -8.15
N CYS A 19 -0.57 -7.43 -9.40
CA CYS A 19 0.71 -7.60 -10.10
C CYS A 19 1.51 -6.30 -10.13
N PHE A 20 0.85 -5.19 -10.45
CA PHE A 20 1.45 -3.88 -10.49
C PHE A 20 1.98 -3.44 -9.12
N LEU A 21 1.20 -3.65 -8.06
CA LEU A 21 1.67 -3.42 -6.69
C LEU A 21 2.90 -4.27 -6.37
N GLY A 22 2.90 -5.57 -6.71
CA GLY A 22 4.06 -6.45 -6.50
C GLY A 22 5.33 -5.97 -7.21
N LEU A 23 5.22 -5.50 -8.45
CA LEU A 23 6.34 -4.89 -9.18
C LEU A 23 6.87 -3.65 -8.45
N VAL A 24 5.97 -2.77 -7.99
CA VAL A 24 6.37 -1.56 -7.27
C VAL A 24 7.00 -1.89 -5.91
N LEU A 25 6.52 -2.93 -5.20
CA LEU A 25 7.15 -3.42 -3.99
C LEU A 25 8.58 -3.92 -4.27
N GLY A 26 8.80 -4.64 -5.37
CA GLY A 26 10.14 -5.03 -5.82
C GLY A 26 11.04 -3.84 -6.08
N MET A 27 10.57 -2.86 -6.87
CA MET A 27 11.32 -1.64 -7.14
C MET A 27 11.69 -0.87 -5.86
N ILE A 28 10.78 -0.82 -4.88
CA ILE A 28 11.03 -0.20 -3.57
C ILE A 28 12.13 -0.95 -2.80
N GLY A 29 12.11 -2.28 -2.83
CA GLY A 29 13.11 -3.12 -2.19
C GLY A 29 14.49 -3.03 -2.85
N GLU A 30 14.56 -2.82 -4.17
CA GLU A 30 15.82 -2.66 -4.90
C GLU A 30 16.40 -1.24 -4.80
N ASN A 31 15.55 -0.22 -4.63
CA ASN A 31 15.96 1.19 -4.67
C ASN A 31 15.87 1.89 -3.31
N TYR A 32 15.94 1.16 -2.19
CA TYR A 32 15.79 1.77 -0.85
C TYR A 32 16.86 2.84 -0.57
N GLU A 33 18.06 2.75 -1.14
CA GLU A 33 19.11 3.77 -1.00
C GLU A 33 18.64 5.14 -1.50
N THR A 34 17.82 5.16 -2.55
CA THR A 34 17.25 6.39 -3.10
C THR A 34 16.25 7.05 -2.16
N LEU A 35 15.79 6.37 -1.08
CA LEU A 35 14.96 6.99 -0.06
C LEU A 35 15.68 8.05 0.75
N PHE A 36 16.99 7.90 0.92
CA PHE A 36 17.77 8.80 1.76
C PHE A 36 18.27 10.00 0.98
N SER A 37 18.42 9.89 -0.35
CA SER A 37 18.84 11.00 -1.20
C SER A 37 17.64 11.74 -1.78
N PRO A 38 17.46 13.05 -1.52
CA PRO A 38 16.42 13.85 -2.15
C PRO A 38 16.70 13.96 -3.65
N SER A 39 16.13 13.02 -4.41
CA SER A 39 16.37 12.85 -5.84
C SER A 39 15.05 12.78 -6.62
N ILE A 40 15.11 13.07 -7.92
CA ILE A 40 13.96 12.87 -8.83
C ILE A 40 13.49 11.40 -8.81
N ASN A 41 14.41 10.47 -8.54
CA ASN A 41 14.12 9.04 -8.43
C ASN A 41 13.23 8.73 -7.21
N LEU A 42 13.43 9.39 -6.08
CA LEU A 42 12.55 9.29 -4.91
C LEU A 42 11.11 9.68 -5.27
N LEU A 43 10.95 10.82 -5.94
CA LEU A 43 9.64 11.32 -6.34
C LEU A 43 8.98 10.39 -7.35
N TYR A 44 9.75 9.85 -8.29
CA TYR A 44 9.30 8.84 -9.24
C TYR A 44 8.82 7.57 -8.53
N LEU A 45 9.63 7.02 -7.62
CA LEU A 45 9.29 5.82 -6.85
C LEU A 45 8.04 6.03 -5.99
N GLY A 46 7.96 7.17 -5.30
CA GLY A 46 6.79 7.58 -4.52
C GLY A 46 5.53 7.72 -5.37
N LEU A 47 5.65 8.26 -6.59
CA LEU A 47 4.54 8.37 -7.54
C LEU A 47 4.07 7.00 -8.03
N TRP A 48 4.98 6.07 -8.34
CA TRP A 48 4.63 4.70 -8.70
C TRP A 48 3.95 3.96 -7.55
N PHE A 49 4.47 4.13 -6.33
CA PHE A 49 3.86 3.56 -5.14
C PHE A 49 2.44 4.09 -4.91
N PHE A 50 2.28 5.41 -4.94
CA PHE A 50 0.96 6.02 -4.82
C PHE A 50 0.02 5.58 -5.96
N GLY A 51 0.53 5.48 -7.19
CA GLY A 51 -0.21 4.96 -8.34
C GLY A 51 -0.70 3.52 -8.12
N ALA A 52 0.14 2.65 -7.57
CA ALA A 52 -0.22 1.27 -7.25
C ALA A 52 -1.28 1.21 -6.13
N LEU A 53 -1.14 2.03 -5.08
CA LEU A 53 -2.14 2.15 -4.01
C LEU A 53 -3.50 2.59 -4.56
N VAL A 54 -3.52 3.62 -5.43
CA VAL A 54 -4.75 4.10 -6.07
C VAL A 54 -5.35 3.02 -6.96
N ALA A 55 -4.54 2.35 -7.78
CA ALA A 55 -5.01 1.27 -8.65
C ALA A 55 -5.66 0.15 -7.83
N VAL A 56 -4.99 -0.35 -6.79
CA VAL A 56 -5.54 -1.39 -5.91
C VAL A 56 -6.81 -0.91 -5.22
N ALA A 57 -6.83 0.32 -4.67
CA ALA A 57 -7.99 0.82 -3.95
C ALA A 57 -9.22 0.98 -4.87
N VAL A 58 -9.05 1.47 -6.10
CA VAL A 58 -10.13 1.61 -7.09
C VAL A 58 -10.60 0.24 -7.57
N THR A 59 -9.68 -0.64 -7.96
CA THR A 59 -10.02 -1.99 -8.46
C THR A 59 -10.66 -2.86 -7.38
N ALA A 60 -10.17 -2.81 -6.14
CA ALA A 60 -10.75 -3.47 -4.98
C ALA A 60 -12.15 -2.92 -4.68
N GLY A 61 -12.35 -1.60 -4.74
CA GLY A 61 -13.65 -0.97 -4.57
C GLY A 61 -14.67 -1.41 -5.61
N LEU A 62 -14.28 -1.43 -6.90
CA LEU A 62 -15.11 -1.93 -7.98
C LEU A 62 -15.44 -3.42 -7.79
N ALA A 63 -14.44 -4.24 -7.48
CA ALA A 63 -14.60 -5.66 -7.26
C ALA A 63 -15.54 -5.95 -6.08
N ALA A 64 -15.40 -5.23 -4.97
CA ALA A 64 -16.22 -5.41 -3.77
C ALA A 64 -17.70 -5.05 -4.00
N VAL A 65 -17.99 -4.06 -4.85
CA VAL A 65 -19.37 -3.63 -5.15
C VAL A 65 -20.00 -4.50 -6.24
N LEU A 66 -19.25 -4.83 -7.30
CA LEU A 66 -19.79 -5.40 -8.54
C LEU A 66 -19.66 -6.93 -8.64
N LEU A 67 -18.69 -7.55 -7.98
CA LEU A 67 -18.53 -9.01 -8.02
C LEU A 67 -19.47 -9.68 -7.02
N ARG A 68 -20.65 -10.07 -7.48
CA ARG A 68 -21.60 -10.93 -6.74
C ARG A 68 -21.59 -12.34 -7.33
N PRO A 69 -21.60 -13.42 -6.52
CA PRO A 69 -21.57 -13.49 -5.04
C PRO A 69 -20.18 -13.28 -4.42
N PHE A 70 -20.11 -13.13 -3.09
CA PHE A 70 -18.85 -12.90 -2.34
C PHE A 70 -17.74 -13.90 -2.67
N SER A 71 -18.07 -15.16 -2.95
CA SER A 71 -17.09 -16.18 -3.35
C SER A 71 -16.30 -15.79 -4.60
N VAL A 72 -16.93 -15.13 -5.57
CA VAL A 72 -16.26 -14.67 -6.79
C VAL A 72 -15.28 -13.54 -6.47
N CYS A 73 -15.68 -12.62 -5.59
CA CYS A 73 -14.82 -11.55 -5.08
C CYS A 73 -13.61 -12.14 -4.33
N ALA A 74 -13.83 -13.16 -3.50
CA ALA A 74 -12.77 -13.84 -2.76
C ALA A 74 -11.75 -14.52 -3.68
N VAL A 75 -12.22 -15.20 -4.73
CA VAL A 75 -11.34 -15.78 -5.76
C VAL A 75 -10.55 -14.68 -6.48
N ALA A 76 -11.17 -13.53 -6.79
CA ALA A 76 -10.48 -12.42 -7.43
C ALA A 76 -9.35 -11.85 -6.56
N PHE A 77 -9.58 -11.66 -5.26
CA PHE A 77 -8.53 -11.24 -4.32
C PHE A 77 -7.43 -12.29 -4.17
N ALA A 78 -7.78 -13.59 -4.16
CA ALA A 78 -6.80 -14.66 -4.12
C ALA A 78 -5.89 -14.64 -5.36
N LEU A 79 -6.48 -14.49 -6.56
CA LEU A 79 -5.71 -14.34 -7.80
C LEU A 79 -4.85 -13.07 -7.80
N SER A 80 -5.37 -11.97 -7.26
CA SER A 80 -4.60 -10.71 -7.13
C SER A 80 -3.42 -10.86 -6.16
N ALA A 81 -3.63 -11.52 -5.03
CA ALA A 81 -2.57 -11.82 -4.06
C ALA A 81 -1.49 -12.72 -4.67
N LEU A 82 -1.89 -13.73 -5.45
CA LEU A 82 -0.96 -14.57 -6.21
C LEU A 82 -0.21 -13.77 -7.29
N GLY A 83 -0.89 -12.85 -7.97
CA GLY A 83 -0.26 -11.93 -8.93
C GLY A 83 0.79 -11.05 -8.28
N MET A 84 0.46 -10.42 -7.15
CA MET A 84 1.39 -9.63 -6.35
C MET A 84 2.59 -10.46 -5.85
N PHE A 85 2.33 -11.68 -5.37
CA PHE A 85 3.38 -12.60 -4.91
C PHE A 85 4.33 -13.00 -6.04
N ALA A 86 3.79 -13.26 -7.23
CA ALA A 86 4.58 -13.69 -8.39
C ALA A 86 5.46 -12.58 -8.97
N THR A 87 5.07 -11.31 -8.84
CA THR A 87 5.80 -10.17 -9.42
C THR A 87 6.76 -9.47 -8.47
N TRP A 88 6.70 -9.76 -7.17
CA TRP A 88 7.62 -9.18 -6.20
C TRP A 88 8.91 -10.00 -6.12
N GLU A 89 8.96 -11.03 -5.30
CA GLU A 89 10.05 -12.02 -5.22
C GLU A 89 9.50 -13.31 -4.59
N LEU A 90 10.00 -14.49 -4.98
CA LEU A 90 9.54 -15.77 -4.43
C LEU A 90 10.26 -16.10 -3.12
N SER A 91 9.83 -15.48 -2.03
CA SER A 91 10.38 -15.68 -0.68
C SER A 91 9.29 -16.09 0.33
N ALA A 92 9.69 -16.66 1.47
CA ALA A 92 8.75 -16.98 2.55
C ALA A 92 8.05 -15.72 3.09
N VAL A 93 8.78 -14.61 3.10
CA VAL A 93 8.31 -13.30 3.52
C VAL A 93 7.23 -12.77 2.58
N SER A 94 7.47 -12.78 1.27
CA SER A 94 6.46 -12.31 0.31
C SER A 94 5.21 -13.17 0.35
N GLY A 95 5.33 -14.47 0.68
CA GLY A 95 4.20 -15.35 0.94
C GLY A 95 3.34 -14.89 2.12
N ILE A 96 3.97 -14.51 3.25
CA ILE A 96 3.27 -13.95 4.41
C ILE A 96 2.59 -12.62 4.05
N VAL A 97 3.30 -11.74 3.35
CA VAL A 97 2.76 -10.43 2.94
C VAL A 97 1.59 -10.60 1.96
N ALA A 98 1.66 -11.55 1.03
CA ALA A 98 0.56 -11.88 0.12
C ALA A 98 -0.66 -12.45 0.87
N ALA A 99 -0.43 -13.25 1.92
CA ALA A 99 -1.51 -13.72 2.79
C ALA A 99 -2.17 -12.56 3.57
N ILE A 100 -1.38 -11.60 4.07
CA ILE A 100 -1.90 -10.39 4.71
C ILE A 100 -2.69 -9.54 3.72
N TYR A 101 -2.16 -9.32 2.51
CA TYR A 101 -2.86 -8.62 1.43
C TYR A 101 -4.22 -9.27 1.11
N LEU A 102 -4.24 -10.60 0.99
CA LEU A 102 -5.48 -11.35 0.77
C LEU A 102 -6.46 -11.16 1.93
N ALA A 103 -6.02 -11.35 3.17
CA ALA A 103 -6.86 -11.23 4.35
C ALA A 103 -7.49 -9.82 4.45
N VAL A 104 -6.69 -8.78 4.23
CA VAL A 104 -7.14 -7.39 4.28
C VAL A 104 -8.11 -7.10 3.12
N GLY A 105 -7.83 -7.60 1.91
CA GLY A 105 -8.74 -7.49 0.77
C GLY A 105 -10.10 -8.15 1.02
N LEU A 106 -10.11 -9.33 1.65
CA LEU A 106 -11.33 -10.04 2.04
C LEU A 106 -12.10 -9.29 3.14
N LEU A 107 -11.41 -8.78 4.16
CA LEU A 107 -12.03 -7.96 5.21
C LEU A 107 -12.63 -6.68 4.63
N PHE A 108 -11.94 -6.03 3.70
CA PHE A 108 -12.44 -4.87 2.97
C PHE A 108 -13.71 -5.22 2.17
N ALA A 109 -13.66 -6.27 1.34
CA ALA A 109 -14.80 -6.71 0.54
C ALA A 109 -16.01 -7.10 1.40
N TRP A 110 -15.77 -7.77 2.53
CA TRP A 110 -16.80 -8.12 3.50
C TRP A 110 -17.41 -6.89 4.15
N SER A 111 -16.58 -5.92 4.56
CA SER A 111 -17.03 -4.63 5.13
C SER A 111 -17.94 -3.89 4.15
N VAL A 112 -17.50 -3.74 2.90
CA VAL A 112 -18.28 -3.09 1.83
C VAL A 112 -19.60 -3.82 1.58
N THR A 113 -19.57 -5.15 1.48
CA THR A 113 -20.79 -5.96 1.26
C THR A 113 -21.79 -5.80 2.42
N ARG A 114 -21.30 -5.77 3.66
CA ARG A 114 -22.11 -5.56 4.86
C ARG A 114 -22.71 -4.15 4.91
N GLU A 115 -21.93 -3.14 4.55
CA GLU A 115 -22.40 -1.76 4.46
C GLU A 115 -23.50 -1.60 3.41
N ILE A 116 -23.34 -2.20 2.23
CA ILE A 116 -24.35 -2.18 1.17
C ILE A 116 -25.66 -2.85 1.63
N LYS A 117 -25.59 -4.01 2.30
CA LYS A 117 -26.78 -4.73 2.78
C LYS A 117 -27.53 -4.02 3.91
N SER A 118 -26.83 -3.22 4.70
CA SER A 118 -27.41 -2.55 5.88
C SER A 118 -28.05 -1.20 5.58
N ARG A 119 -28.01 -0.72 4.32
CA ARG A 119 -28.43 0.64 3.98
C ARG A 119 -29.40 0.71 2.80
N VAL A 120 -30.26 1.72 2.87
CA VAL A 120 -31.32 2.01 1.88
C VAL A 120 -30.81 2.81 0.68
N LYS A 121 -29.67 3.51 0.80
CA LYS A 121 -29.06 4.28 -0.30
C LYS A 121 -27.56 4.03 -0.39
N PHE A 122 -27.10 3.69 -1.59
CA PHE A 122 -25.68 3.56 -1.90
C PHE A 122 -25.01 4.94 -1.92
N SER A 123 -23.84 5.06 -1.28
CA SER A 123 -23.03 6.27 -1.35
C SER A 123 -21.56 5.90 -1.19
N VAL A 124 -20.75 6.31 -2.17
CA VAL A 124 -19.31 6.04 -2.25
C VAL A 124 -18.54 6.63 -1.06
N TRP A 125 -19.02 7.74 -0.50
CA TRP A 125 -18.39 8.39 0.65
C TRP A 125 -18.34 7.50 1.90
N HIS A 126 -19.31 6.59 2.06
CA HIS A 126 -19.35 5.71 3.23
C HIS A 126 -18.25 4.65 3.15
N MET A 127 -17.84 4.29 1.94
CA MET A 127 -16.73 3.39 1.67
C MET A 127 -15.36 3.98 2.08
N MET A 128 -15.28 5.30 2.30
CA MET A 128 -14.05 6.02 2.66
C MET A 128 -13.35 5.39 3.86
N ARG A 129 -14.08 5.03 4.92
CA ARG A 129 -13.46 4.50 6.14
C ARG A 129 -12.78 3.15 5.88
N SER A 130 -13.47 2.24 5.21
CA SER A 130 -12.92 0.92 4.85
C SER A 130 -11.73 1.06 3.88
N GLN A 131 -11.79 2.04 2.98
CA GLN A 131 -10.74 2.29 1.99
C GLN A 131 -9.49 2.93 2.59
N VAL A 132 -9.63 3.84 3.56
CA VAL A 132 -8.48 4.39 4.30
C VAL A 132 -7.75 3.29 5.06
N ILE A 133 -8.47 2.39 5.72
CA ILE A 133 -7.86 1.24 6.42
C ILE A 133 -7.08 0.37 5.42
N LEU A 134 -7.67 0.06 4.27
CA LEU A 134 -6.99 -0.68 3.21
C LEU A 134 -5.69 0.02 2.79
N LEU A 135 -5.74 1.33 2.51
CA LEU A 135 -4.56 2.12 2.10
C LEU A 135 -3.46 2.15 3.17
N VAL A 136 -3.82 2.29 4.45
CA VAL A 136 -2.84 2.28 5.56
C VAL A 136 -2.15 0.92 5.66
N VAL A 137 -2.90 -0.18 5.54
CA VAL A 137 -2.31 -1.53 5.57
C VAL A 137 -1.42 -1.76 4.35
N LEU A 138 -1.85 -1.35 3.15
CA LEU A 138 -1.02 -1.43 1.95
C LEU A 138 0.25 -0.58 2.07
N THR A 139 0.18 0.55 2.77
CA THR A 139 1.34 1.38 3.10
C THR A 139 2.30 0.64 4.02
N ALA A 140 1.79 -0.04 5.06
CA ALA A 140 2.60 -0.88 5.94
C ALA A 140 3.26 -2.06 5.18
N ILE A 141 2.56 -2.63 4.20
CA ILE A 141 3.13 -3.64 3.28
C ILE A 141 4.27 -3.03 2.43
N GLY A 142 4.09 -1.82 1.89
CA GLY A 142 5.16 -1.08 1.21
C GLY A 142 6.40 -0.89 2.08
N CYS A 143 6.20 -0.47 3.32
CA CYS A 143 7.24 -0.33 4.32
C CYS A 143 7.91 -1.66 4.68
N THR A 144 7.19 -2.78 4.61
CA THR A 144 7.77 -4.10 4.80
C THR A 144 8.80 -4.41 3.70
N SER A 145 8.57 -4.00 2.45
CA SER A 145 9.55 -4.17 1.38
C SER A 145 10.84 -3.38 1.65
N LEU A 146 10.71 -2.14 2.16
CA LEU A 146 11.87 -1.34 2.57
C LEU A 146 12.67 -1.97 3.69
N TYR A 147 11.98 -2.52 4.69
CA TYR A 147 12.63 -3.24 5.79
C TYR A 147 13.50 -4.38 5.25
N PHE A 148 12.96 -5.19 4.33
CA PHE A 148 13.69 -6.34 3.79
C PHE A 148 14.84 -5.92 2.88
N GLY A 149 14.64 -4.95 1.99
CA GLY A 149 15.73 -4.44 1.14
C GLY A 149 16.92 -3.93 1.96
N TYR A 150 16.65 -3.17 3.03
CA TYR A 150 17.71 -2.66 3.90
C TYR A 150 18.33 -3.76 4.80
N ALA A 151 17.51 -4.70 5.29
CA ALA A 151 18.02 -5.83 6.08
C ALA A 151 18.92 -6.77 5.27
N ASP A 152 18.63 -6.95 3.98
CA ASP A 152 19.44 -7.78 3.09
C ASP A 152 20.78 -7.10 2.78
N GLN A 153 20.83 -5.76 2.62
CA GLN A 153 22.10 -5.02 2.48
C GLN A 153 23.00 -5.19 3.70
N ILE A 154 22.48 -4.95 4.91
CA ILE A 154 23.27 -5.10 6.14
C ILE A 154 23.84 -6.52 6.24
N ARG A 155 23.10 -7.52 5.76
CA ARG A 155 23.54 -8.91 5.76
C ARG A 155 24.63 -9.21 4.73
N SER A 156 24.63 -8.54 3.57
CA SER A 156 25.59 -8.78 2.49
C SER A 156 26.86 -7.94 2.60
N GLU A 157 26.74 -6.67 2.97
CA GLU A 157 27.82 -5.68 2.92
C GLU A 157 28.36 -5.30 4.31
N GLY A 158 27.67 -5.73 5.37
CA GLY A 158 27.89 -5.23 6.73
C GLY A 158 27.09 -3.96 6.98
N PHE A 159 27.07 -3.50 8.22
CA PHE A 159 26.47 -2.20 8.52
C PHE A 159 27.37 -1.09 8.00
N THR A 160 26.86 -0.27 7.10
CA THR A 160 27.47 1.00 6.73
C THR A 160 26.43 2.09 6.89
N LEU A 161 26.82 3.21 7.50
CA LEU A 161 25.95 4.37 7.59
C LEU A 161 25.56 4.82 6.17
N PRO A 162 24.27 5.09 5.89
CA PRO A 162 23.85 5.64 4.61
C PRO A 162 24.64 6.91 4.30
N THR A 163 25.14 7.04 3.07
CA THR A 163 25.97 8.17 2.63
C THR A 163 25.33 9.53 2.91
N VAL A 164 24.01 9.61 2.85
CA VAL A 164 23.30 10.87 3.14
C VAL A 164 23.39 11.26 4.62
N ILE A 165 23.43 10.29 5.53
CA ILE A 165 23.61 10.57 6.96
C ILE A 165 25.06 10.98 7.21
N THR A 166 26.04 10.30 6.59
CA THR A 166 27.45 10.66 6.70
C THR A 166 27.73 12.03 6.10
N ASP A 167 27.16 12.35 4.93
CA ASP A 167 27.32 13.66 4.28
C ASP A 167 26.73 14.79 5.14
N VAL A 168 25.52 14.61 5.68
CA VAL A 168 24.88 15.62 6.55
C VAL A 168 25.65 15.83 7.86
N ILE A 169 26.18 14.75 8.44
CA ILE A 169 27.01 14.83 9.64
C ILE A 169 28.35 15.51 9.32
N THR A 170 28.99 15.11 8.23
CA THR A 170 30.26 15.66 7.75
C THR A 170 30.12 17.15 7.49
N ASP A 171 29.13 17.57 6.70
CA ASP A 171 28.84 18.98 6.42
C ASP A 171 28.61 19.78 7.71
N ALA A 172 27.82 19.25 8.64
CA ALA A 172 27.53 19.91 9.92
C ALA A 172 28.74 20.03 10.85
N LEU A 173 29.69 19.09 10.79
CA LEU A 173 30.93 19.11 11.57
C LEU A 173 32.01 19.98 10.90
N GLU A 174 32.08 19.97 9.57
CA GLU A 174 32.92 20.88 8.80
C GLU A 174 32.52 22.35 9.03
N GLU A 175 31.22 22.66 9.07
CA GLU A 175 30.70 23.99 9.43
C GLU A 175 31.12 24.43 10.85
N GLN A 176 31.34 23.47 11.76
CA GLN A 176 31.86 23.74 13.11
C GLN A 176 33.39 23.87 13.16
N GLY A 177 34.07 23.74 12.02
CA GLY A 177 35.53 23.86 11.90
C GLY A 177 36.31 22.63 12.36
N MET A 178 35.66 21.47 12.42
CA MET A 178 36.30 20.21 12.77
C MET A 178 37.20 19.72 11.61
N PRO A 179 38.45 19.27 11.88
CA PRO A 179 39.31 18.74 10.83
C PRO A 179 38.81 17.36 10.34
N PRO A 180 39.06 16.97 9.07
CA PRO A 180 38.56 15.72 8.48
C PRO A 180 38.90 14.47 9.29
N THR A 181 40.08 14.42 9.90
CA THR A 181 40.52 13.29 10.74
C THR A 181 39.65 13.09 11.99
N GLN A 182 39.10 14.17 12.56
CA GLN A 182 38.19 14.07 13.72
C GLN A 182 36.77 13.67 13.28
N ILE A 183 36.38 14.02 12.04
CA ILE A 183 35.11 13.59 11.47
C ILE A 183 35.13 12.07 11.25
N GLU A 184 36.20 11.53 10.65
CA GLU A 184 36.39 10.09 10.49
C GLU A 184 36.35 9.34 11.84
N GLU A 185 37.05 9.85 12.87
CA GLU A 185 36.99 9.27 14.22
C GLU A 185 35.58 9.31 14.81
N PHE A 186 34.83 10.38 14.56
CA PHE A 186 33.45 10.52 15.05
C PHE A 186 32.49 9.57 14.32
N GLU A 187 32.62 9.42 13.00
CA GLU A 187 31.85 8.45 12.21
C GLU A 187 32.10 7.03 12.69
N GLN A 188 33.37 6.66 12.91
CA GLN A 188 33.74 5.35 13.42
C GLN A 188 33.21 5.13 14.84
N GLN A 189 33.22 6.15 15.69
CA GLN A 189 32.63 6.08 17.03
C GLN A 189 31.11 5.88 16.99
N ILE A 190 30.41 6.52 16.05
CA ILE A 190 28.98 6.31 15.83
C ILE A 190 28.73 4.88 15.37
N GLU A 191 29.51 4.40 14.40
CA GLU A 191 29.39 3.06 13.85
C GLU A 191 29.56 1.99 14.94
N ASP A 192 30.61 2.10 15.75
CA ASP A 192 30.86 1.21 16.89
C ASP A 192 29.74 1.27 17.95
N THR A 193 29.13 2.44 18.14
CA THR A 193 28.03 2.62 19.09
C THR A 193 26.72 2.02 18.57
N ILE A 194 26.50 2.05 17.25
CA ILE A 194 25.28 1.55 16.59
C ILE A 194 25.39 0.07 16.24
N ALA A 195 26.58 -0.48 16.02
CA ALA A 195 26.86 -1.89 15.77
C ALA A 195 26.05 -2.87 16.65
N PRO A 196 25.97 -2.71 18.00
CA PRO A 196 25.16 -3.60 18.83
C PRO A 196 23.65 -3.54 18.55
N TYR A 197 23.17 -2.50 17.86
CA TYR A 197 21.76 -2.24 17.53
C TYR A 197 21.44 -2.44 16.04
N GLU A 198 22.36 -2.93 15.21
CA GLU A 198 22.18 -3.15 13.76
C GLU A 198 20.85 -3.83 13.42
N ARG A 199 20.47 -4.84 14.20
CA ARG A 199 19.21 -5.60 14.02
C ARG A 199 17.95 -4.72 14.09
N TYR A 200 18.01 -3.61 14.81
CA TYR A 200 16.88 -2.68 15.02
C TYR A 200 16.90 -1.50 14.05
N VAL A 201 18.03 -1.22 13.38
CA VAL A 201 18.15 -0.08 12.45
C VAL A 201 17.13 -0.17 11.30
N PRO A 202 16.95 -1.30 10.58
CA PRO A 202 15.93 -1.41 9.54
C PRO A 202 14.52 -1.09 10.04
N MET A 203 14.20 -1.50 11.27
CA MET A 203 12.89 -1.24 11.88
C MET A 203 12.71 0.25 12.20
N GLY A 204 13.75 0.91 12.71
CA GLY A 204 13.77 2.34 12.99
C GLY A 204 13.58 3.17 11.72
N VAL A 205 14.37 2.89 10.68
CA VAL A 205 14.26 3.52 9.35
C VAL A 205 12.85 3.37 8.79
N THR A 206 12.33 2.14 8.80
CA THR A 206 11.00 1.84 8.28
C THR A 206 9.92 2.61 9.02
N ALA A 207 10.02 2.74 10.35
CA ALA A 207 9.08 3.51 11.16
C ALA A 207 9.14 5.02 10.85
N ILE A 208 10.34 5.57 10.64
CA ILE A 208 10.55 6.96 10.26
C ILE A 208 9.92 7.27 8.90
N VAL A 209 10.02 6.35 7.93
CA VAL A 209 9.41 6.50 6.60
C VAL A 209 7.89 6.26 6.64
N PHE A 210 7.42 5.33 7.46
CA PHE A 210 6.01 4.97 7.55
C PHE A 210 5.13 6.14 8.00
N MET A 211 5.57 6.95 8.96
CA MET A 211 4.78 8.08 9.48
C MET A 211 4.45 9.15 8.42
N PRO A 212 5.42 9.76 7.72
CA PRO A 212 5.15 10.75 6.69
C PRO A 212 4.41 10.12 5.51
N LEU A 213 4.78 8.90 5.10
CA LEU A 213 4.13 8.22 3.99
C LEU A 213 2.65 7.95 4.29
N THR A 214 2.33 7.45 5.48
CA THR A 214 0.94 7.24 5.92
C THR A 214 0.18 8.56 5.99
N SER A 215 0.80 9.64 6.45
CA SER A 215 0.17 10.97 6.49
C SER A 215 -0.18 11.46 5.09
N ILE A 216 0.73 11.30 4.12
CA ILE A 216 0.50 11.63 2.70
C ILE A 216 -0.63 10.76 2.14
N VAL A 217 -0.61 9.45 2.39
CA VAL A 217 -1.63 8.51 1.90
C VAL A 217 -3.01 8.84 2.46
N ILE A 218 -3.11 9.16 3.76
CA ILE A 218 -4.36 9.61 4.39
C ILE A 218 -4.83 10.91 3.76
N PHE A 219 -3.93 11.89 3.61
CA PHE A 219 -4.25 13.18 2.98
C PHE A 219 -4.73 13.02 1.53
N LEU A 220 -4.19 12.07 0.78
CA LEU A 220 -4.55 11.80 -0.61
C LEU A 220 -5.64 10.72 -0.78
N SER A 221 -6.20 10.19 0.31
CA SER A 221 -7.19 9.11 0.27
C SER A 221 -8.49 9.46 -0.45
N TRP A 222 -8.78 10.75 -0.63
CA TRP A 222 -9.93 11.23 -1.40
C TRP A 222 -9.79 10.96 -2.91
N ILE A 223 -8.57 10.80 -3.44
CA ILE A 223 -8.33 10.60 -4.87
C ILE A 223 -8.97 9.29 -5.37
N PRO A 224 -8.67 8.11 -4.78
CA PRO A 224 -9.35 6.87 -5.13
C PRO A 224 -10.89 6.94 -5.04
N ILE A 225 -11.41 7.70 -4.08
CA ILE A 225 -12.86 7.84 -3.84
C ILE A 225 -13.51 8.64 -4.97
N LEU A 226 -12.90 9.76 -5.38
CA LEU A 226 -13.38 10.53 -6.52
C LEU A 226 -13.30 9.73 -7.82
N ILE A 227 -12.22 8.99 -8.04
CA ILE A 227 -12.08 8.12 -9.21
C ILE A 227 -13.21 7.08 -9.19
N LEU A 228 -13.45 6.44 -8.05
CA LEU A 228 -14.50 5.43 -7.93
C LEU A 228 -15.90 6.02 -8.17
N ALA A 229 -16.19 7.19 -7.61
CA ALA A 229 -17.45 7.91 -7.84
C ALA A 229 -17.65 8.25 -9.32
N PHE A 230 -16.59 8.73 -9.98
CA PHE A 230 -16.60 9.02 -11.41
C PHE A 230 -16.79 7.75 -12.26
N VAL A 231 -16.10 6.65 -11.93
CA VAL A 231 -16.24 5.37 -12.62
C VAL A 231 -17.67 4.83 -12.46
N PHE A 232 -18.26 4.86 -11.27
CA PHE A 232 -19.66 4.44 -11.09
C PHE A 232 -20.63 5.31 -11.90
N LEU A 233 -20.43 6.63 -11.92
CA LEU A 233 -21.23 7.54 -12.74
C LEU A 233 -21.17 7.14 -14.23
N LEU A 234 -19.97 6.86 -14.75
CA LEU A 234 -19.79 6.40 -16.13
C LEU A 234 -20.47 5.05 -16.36
N LEU A 235 -20.25 4.07 -15.48
CA LEU A 235 -20.84 2.73 -15.61
C LEU A 235 -22.37 2.76 -15.64
N THR A 236 -23.00 3.61 -14.81
CA THR A 236 -24.44 3.83 -14.83
C THR A 236 -24.88 4.50 -16.13
N ARG A 237 -24.16 5.55 -16.58
CA ARG A 237 -24.49 6.25 -17.83
C ARG A 237 -24.38 5.37 -19.07
N PHE A 238 -23.46 4.40 -19.07
CA PHE A 238 -23.31 3.43 -20.15
C PHE A 238 -24.20 2.19 -20.01
N GLY A 239 -25.07 2.11 -18.98
CA GLY A 239 -25.96 0.97 -18.75
C GLY A 239 -25.21 -0.33 -18.43
N VAL A 240 -23.95 -0.23 -17.97
CA VAL A 240 -23.17 -1.40 -17.55
C VAL A 240 -23.68 -1.91 -16.19
N VAL A 241 -24.10 -0.99 -15.33
CA VAL A 241 -24.65 -1.21 -13.99
C VAL A 241 -26.03 -0.58 -13.93
N GLU A 242 -26.99 -1.29 -13.36
CA GLU A 242 -28.35 -0.83 -13.13
C GLU A 242 -28.56 -0.55 -11.64
N GLU A 243 -29.22 0.57 -11.33
CA GLU A 243 -29.60 0.89 -9.95
C GLU A 243 -30.86 0.10 -9.60
N VAL A 244 -30.69 -0.93 -8.76
CA VAL A 244 -31.81 -1.77 -8.29
C VAL A 244 -32.29 -1.25 -6.95
N THR A 245 -33.54 -0.82 -6.89
CA THR A 245 -34.22 -0.45 -5.63
C THR A 245 -34.86 -1.69 -5.00
N GLU A 246 -34.19 -2.26 -4.00
CA GLU A 246 -34.76 -3.34 -3.18
C GLU A 246 -35.52 -2.75 -1.97
N ALA A 247 -36.77 -3.18 -1.75
CA ALA A 247 -37.53 -2.81 -0.56
C ALA A 247 -36.98 -3.58 0.65
N VAL A 248 -36.35 -2.88 1.59
CA VAL A 248 -35.84 -3.47 2.83
C VAL A 248 -36.88 -3.29 3.94
N GLU A 249 -37.41 -4.40 4.48
CA GLU A 249 -38.25 -4.36 5.67
C GLU A 249 -37.42 -3.97 6.89
N VAL A 250 -37.75 -2.83 7.51
CA VAL A 250 -37.07 -2.34 8.72
C VAL A 250 -37.98 -2.55 9.92
N THR A 251 -37.69 -3.55 10.76
CA THR A 251 -38.37 -3.72 12.05
C THR A 251 -37.83 -2.70 13.06
N ARG A 252 -38.70 -1.87 13.64
CA ARG A 252 -38.34 -0.95 14.74
C ARG A 252 -39.19 -1.24 15.97
N LEU A 253 -38.57 -1.22 17.14
CA LEU A 253 -39.28 -1.19 18.41
C LEU A 253 -39.66 0.27 18.68
N SER A 254 -40.96 0.56 18.83
CA SER A 254 -41.46 1.83 19.35
C SER A 254 -41.99 1.64 20.76
N MET A 255 -41.74 2.60 21.64
CA MET A 255 -42.49 2.74 22.88
C MET A 255 -43.73 3.58 22.58
N GLU A 256 -44.91 3.10 23.00
CA GLU A 256 -46.15 3.90 23.08
C GLU A 256 -46.11 4.86 24.27
#